data_AF-A0A7V8A4H6-F1
#
_entry.id   AF-A0A7V8A4H6-F1
#
_cell.length_a   1.000
_cell.length_b   1.000
_cell.length_c   1.000
_cell.angle_alpha   90.00
_cell.angle_beta   90.00
_cell.angle_gamma   90.00
#
_symmetry.space_group_name_H-M   'P 1'
#
loop_
_entity.id
_entity.type
_entity.pdbx_description
1 polymer ?
#
loop_
_entity_poly.entity_id
_entity_poly.type
_entity_poly.pdbx_seq_one_letter_code
_entity_poly.pdbx_strand_id
1 'polypeptide(L)'
;MMWNRYDNGSGMMDGWFLVIFIIIAIVVALIIALVIFTIIKLVKTNDKKNISNNNNALSILNERLAKGEINIEEYTKLKNTLIK
;
A
#
# COMPACT_ATOMS: atom_id res chain seq x y z
N MET A 1 52.88 -13.30 36.73
CA MET A 1 51.56 -12.90 37.28
C MET A 1 51.27 -11.48 36.82
N MET A 2 49.99 -11.15 36.74
CA MET A 2 49.44 -9.81 36.45
C MET A 2 49.23 -9.52 34.97
N TRP A 3 48.14 -10.13 34.47
CA TRP A 3 47.33 -9.62 33.38
C TRP A 3 46.82 -8.24 33.80
N ASN A 4 47.36 -7.19 33.19
CA ASN A 4 46.88 -5.83 33.46
C ASN A 4 45.60 -5.58 32.67
N ARG A 5 44.56 -5.42 33.48
CA ARG A 5 43.17 -5.13 33.17
C ARG A 5 43.06 -4.10 32.06
N TYR A 6 42.31 -4.46 31.01
CA TYR A 6 41.68 -3.50 30.13
C TYR A 6 40.84 -2.56 30.99
N ASP A 7 41.34 -1.34 31.13
CA ASP A 7 40.68 -0.26 31.81
C ASP A 7 39.39 0.06 31.04
N ASN A 8 38.27 -0.25 31.67
CA ASN A 8 36.91 -0.08 31.17
C ASN A 8 36.55 1.43 31.14
N GLY A 9 37.23 2.19 30.30
CA GLY A 9 36.99 3.62 30.09
C GLY A 9 35.89 3.95 29.06
N SER A 10 35.30 2.96 28.39
CA SER A 10 34.34 3.19 27.30
C SER A 10 32.86 3.30 27.73
N GLY A 11 32.53 2.90 28.97
CA GLY A 11 31.12 2.70 29.38
C GLY A 11 30.24 3.94 29.50
N MET A 12 30.81 5.15 29.61
CA MET A 12 30.00 6.38 29.79
C MET A 12 29.79 7.18 28.50
N MET A 13 30.67 7.05 27.50
CA MET A 13 30.49 7.72 26.21
C MET A 13 29.64 6.87 25.25
N ASP A 14 29.71 5.54 25.36
CA ASP A 14 28.92 4.59 24.57
C ASP A 14 27.40 4.67 24.86
N GLY A 15 27.00 5.05 26.08
CA GLY A 15 25.59 5.13 26.47
C GLY A 15 24.81 6.25 25.77
N TRP A 16 25.43 7.42 25.60
CA TRP A 16 24.79 8.57 24.95
C TRP A 16 24.62 8.37 23.44
N PHE A 17 25.59 7.72 22.79
CA PHE A 17 25.47 7.31 21.39
C PHE A 17 24.33 6.33 21.19
N LEU A 18 24.15 5.37 22.10
CA LEU A 18 23.03 4.43 22.07
C LEU A 18 21.68 5.14 22.18
N VAL A 19 21.55 6.11 23.09
CA VAL A 19 20.31 6.88 23.27
C VAL A 19 19.98 7.69 22.01
N ILE A 20 20.95 8.37 21.42
CA ILE A 20 20.76 9.12 20.17
C ILE A 20 20.36 8.18 19.03
N PHE A 21 21.00 7.02 18.92
CA PHE A 21 20.70 6.03 17.90
C PHE A 21 19.27 5.48 18.03
N ILE A 22 18.82 5.22 19.25
CA ILE A 22 17.45 4.77 19.54
C ILE A 22 16.43 5.84 19.14
N ILE A 23 16.68 7.12 19.47
CA ILE A 23 15.80 8.22 19.10
C ILE A 23 15.67 8.33 17.57
N ILE A 24 16.79 8.27 16.86
CA ILE A 24 16.80 8.32 15.39
C ILE A 24 16.04 7.12 14.81
N ALA A 25 16.25 5.91 15.33
CA ALA A 25 15.56 4.71 14.89
C ALA A 25 14.03 4.81 15.08
N ILE A 26 13.59 5.38 16.20
CA ILE A 26 12.15 5.61 16.46
C ILE A 26 11.57 6.61 15.46
N VAL A 27 12.27 7.71 15.18
CA VAL A 27 11.81 8.72 14.21
C VAL A 27 11.69 8.12 12.81
N VAL A 28 12.69 7.35 12.37
CA VAL A 28 12.67 6.65 11.07
C VAL A 28 11.52 5.65 11.00
N ALA A 29 11.31 4.86 12.07
CA ALA A 29 10.20 3.91 12.14
C ALA A 29 8.83 4.60 12.04
N LEU A 30 8.66 5.76 12.67
CA LEU A 30 7.43 6.56 12.57
C LEU A 30 7.18 7.07 11.14
N ILE A 31 8.22 7.54 10.46
CA ILE A 31 8.10 7.99 9.06
C ILE A 31 7.69 6.82 8.16
N ILE A 32 8.34 5.67 8.30
CA ILE A 32 8.01 4.46 7.54
C ILE A 32 6.57 4.02 7.82
N ALA A 33 6.14 4.01 9.08
CA ALA A 33 4.77 3.67 9.46
C ALA A 33 3.74 4.62 8.82
N LEU A 34 4.04 5.91 8.74
CA LEU A 34 3.16 6.91 8.11
C LEU A 34 3.07 6.68 6.59
N VAL A 35 4.18 6.37 5.93
CA VAL A 35 4.21 6.02 4.50
C VAL A 35 3.41 4.74 4.25
N ILE A 36 3.63 3.68 5.03
CA ILE A 36 2.87 2.43 4.90
C ILE A 36 1.38 2.67 5.16
N PHE A 37 1.03 3.45 6.19
CA PHE A 37 -0.35 3.78 6.50
C PHE A 37 -1.05 4.54 5.36
N THR A 38 -0.37 5.50 4.74
CA THR A 38 -0.93 6.26 3.61
C THR A 38 -1.11 5.36 2.38
N ILE A 39 -0.16 4.47 2.09
CA ILE A 39 -0.27 3.50 0.99
C ILE A 39 -1.42 2.51 1.24
N ILE A 40 -1.50 1.91 2.43
CA ILE A 40 -2.59 0.99 2.79
C ILE A 40 -3.94 1.69 2.72
N LYS A 41 -4.04 2.93 3.20
CA LYS A 41 -5.27 3.72 3.11
C LYS A 41 -5.65 3.99 1.65
N LEU A 42 -4.69 4.31 0.79
CA LEU A 42 -4.92 4.56 -0.63
C LEU A 42 -5.37 3.29 -1.37
N VAL A 43 -4.71 2.15 -1.10
CA VAL A 43 -5.06 0.85 -1.68
C VAL A 43 -6.44 0.38 -1.19
N LYS A 44 -6.73 0.51 0.11
CA LYS A 44 -8.03 0.13 0.69
C LYS A 44 -9.17 1.07 0.27
N THR A 45 -8.87 2.31 -0.13
CA THR A 45 -9.85 3.23 -0.74
C THR A 45 -10.13 2.86 -2.20
N ASN A 46 -9.23 2.17 -2.90
CA ASN A 46 -9.49 1.69 -4.26
C ASN A 46 -10.54 0.55 -4.30
N ASP A 47 -10.67 -0.25 -3.23
CA ASP A 47 -11.77 -1.22 -3.10
C ASP A 47 -13.13 -0.56 -2.81
N LYS A 48 -13.15 0.72 -2.47
CA LYS A 48 -14.37 1.54 -2.37
C LYS A 48 -14.56 2.49 -3.55
N LYS A 49 -14.01 2.19 -4.72
CA LYS A 49 -14.50 2.80 -5.98
C LYS A 49 -15.75 2.08 -6.48
N ASN A 50 -16.76 2.02 -5.62
CA ASN A 50 -18.11 1.63 -5.97
C ASN A 50 -18.96 2.89 -6.25
N ILE A 51 -18.44 3.79 -7.10
CA ILE A 51 -19.16 4.96 -7.61
C ILE A 51 -18.79 5.13 -9.09
N SER A 52 -19.14 4.12 -9.88
CA SER A 52 -19.56 4.24 -11.28
C SER A 52 -20.10 2.87 -11.67
N ASN A 53 -21.35 2.59 -11.31
CA ASN A 53 -22.07 1.38 -11.71
C ASN A 53 -22.05 1.17 -13.24
N ASN A 54 -21.83 2.26 -14.01
CA ASN A 54 -21.79 2.22 -15.46
C ASN A 54 -20.52 1.56 -16.02
N ASN A 55 -19.35 1.81 -15.40
CA ASN A 55 -18.09 1.24 -15.89
C ASN A 55 -18.04 -0.29 -15.70
N ASN A 56 -18.63 -0.80 -14.62
CA ASN A 56 -18.71 -2.25 -14.39
C ASN A 56 -19.68 -2.94 -15.36
N ALA A 57 -20.84 -2.33 -15.63
CA ALA A 57 -21.82 -2.91 -16.57
C ALA A 57 -21.24 -3.01 -18.00
N LEU A 58 -20.53 -1.97 -18.47
CA LEU A 58 -19.85 -2.00 -19.76
C LEU A 58 -18.70 -3.03 -19.81
N SER A 59 -17.94 -3.15 -18.72
CA SER A 59 -16.88 -4.18 -18.60
C SER A 59 -17.45 -5.59 -18.73
N ILE A 60 -18.57 -5.88 -18.05
CA ILE A 60 -19.24 -7.19 -18.10
C ILE A 60 -19.77 -7.47 -19.51
N LEU A 61 -20.36 -6.47 -20.19
CA LEU A 61 -20.82 -6.63 -21.57
C LEU A 61 -19.69 -6.96 -22.54
N ASN A 62 -18.54 -6.27 -22.40
CA ASN A 62 -17.36 -6.54 -23.23
C ASN A 62 -16.84 -7.96 -23.03
N GLU A 63 -16.78 -8.43 -21.78
CA GLU A 63 -16.31 -9.78 -21.47
C GLU A 63 -17.21 -10.86 -22.08
N ARG A 64 -18.53 -10.68 -22.00
CA ARG A 64 -19.50 -11.62 -22.58
C ARG A 64 -19.46 -11.66 -24.12
N LEU A 65 -19.25 -10.51 -24.76
CA LEU A 65 -19.07 -10.44 -26.22
C LEU A 65 -17.78 -11.17 -26.65
N ALA A 66 -16.68 -10.96 -25.92
CA ALA A 66 -15.40 -11.63 -26.19
C ALA A 66 -15.46 -13.15 -25.99
N LYS A 67 -16.28 -13.61 -25.03
CA LYS A 67 -16.58 -15.03 -24.81
C LYS A 67 -17.54 -15.63 -25.84
N GLY A 68 -18.18 -14.79 -26.67
CA GLY A 68 -19.20 -15.21 -27.63
C GLY A 68 -20.53 -15.61 -26.98
N GLU A 69 -20.77 -15.21 -25.72
CA GLU A 69 -22.02 -15.47 -24.99
C GLU A 69 -23.17 -14.59 -25.47
N ILE A 70 -22.86 -13.46 -26.11
CA ILE A 70 -23.82 -12.52 -26.70
C ILE A 70 -23.38 -12.12 -28.10
N ASN A 71 -24.34 -11.82 -28.97
CA ASN A 71 -24.04 -11.31 -30.31
C ASN A 71 -23.83 -9.79 -30.31
N ILE A 72 -23.20 -9.27 -31.37
CA ILE A 72 -22.91 -7.85 -31.60
C ILE A 72 -24.20 -7.00 -31.56
N GLU A 73 -25.31 -7.53 -32.03
CA GLU A 73 -26.62 -6.85 -32.01
C GLU A 73 -27.14 -6.66 -30.58
N GLU A 74 -27.04 -7.70 -29.74
CA GLU A 74 -27.46 -7.66 -28.34
C GLU A 74 -26.56 -6.73 -27.53
N TYR A 75 -25.25 -6.82 -27.76
CA TYR A 75 -24.26 -5.93 -27.16
C TYR A 75 -24.58 -4.46 -27.46
N THR A 76 -24.92 -4.13 -28.70
CA THR A 76 -25.19 -2.75 -29.12
C THR A 76 -26.46 -2.21 -28.47
N LYS A 77 -27.52 -3.02 -28.36
CA LYS A 77 -28.77 -2.64 -27.65
C LYS A 77 -28.50 -2.35 -26.18
N LEU A 78 -27.81 -3.26 -25.49
CA LEU A 78 -27.51 -3.14 -24.06
C LEU A 78 -26.57 -1.95 -23.77
N LYS A 79 -25.55 -1.76 -24.61
CA LYS A 79 -24.64 -0.61 -24.51
C LYS A 79 -25.38 0.72 -24.66
N ASN A 80 -26.30 0.82 -25.63
CA ASN A 80 -27.09 2.04 -25.82
C ASN A 80 -28.05 2.29 -24.65
N THR A 81 -28.57 1.25 -24.01
CA THR A 81 -29.40 1.39 -22.80
C THR A 81 -28.60 1.87 -21.58
N LEU A 82 -27.33 1.47 -21.45
CA LEU A 82 -26.47 1.88 -20.32
C LEU A 82 -25.86 3.29 -20.46
N ILE A 83 -25.78 3.81 -21.69
CA ILE A 83 -25.25 5.15 -21.98
C ILE A 83 -26.35 6.22 -21.92
N LYS A 84 -27.63 5.82 -21.96
CA LYS A 84 -28.79 6.72 -21.86
C LYS A 84 -29.16 7.03 -20.42
#